data_AF-B6VT06-F1
#
_entry.id   AF-B6VT06-F1
#
_cell.length_a   1.000
_cell.length_b   1.000
_cell.length_c   1.000
_cell.angle_alpha   90.00
_cell.angle_beta   90.00
_cell.angle_gamma   90.00
#
_symmetry.space_group_name_H-M   'P 1'
#
loop_
_entity.id
_entity.type
_entity.pdbx_description
1 polymer ?
#
loop_
_entity_poly.entity_id
_entity_poly.type
_entity_poly.pdbx_seq_one_letter_code
_entity_poly.pdbx_strand_id
1 'polypeptide(L)'
;MAKKKQEVKLKEPVRIRFKQLANGNQSIYLDYYTGDVIRKENYVGGKRQYEFLKLYLIPEKTREDKAKNETTLALAKAIQSKRIVELQNDAHGFQNTNKSKANVIDYLMNMRSQSKERGSLNYEKTVGNTIRELKLFRGDYIAFRDIDKDFLNSFVDFLKQAKKASKFGLLKAGGVLSNNSVIAYYGVLRTAINRAYKEGIITVNPTKEFDFASKVKAEVSRREYLTIEELRQLIGTECKYEIMKQAFLFSCLCGLRVSDIRKLKWNDLQKSGERIRIEIKMQKTKEPLYLPISDEALKWLPQQNEAKGDDLIFPLTHEGTINKILQKWAKDAGVTKHISFHLGRHSSFLF
;
A
#
# COMPACT_ATOMS: atom_id res chain seq x y z
N MET A 1 -37.44 -39.63 50.13
CA MET A 1 -37.34 -39.38 48.67
C MET A 1 -36.16 -38.46 48.39
N ALA A 2 -35.06 -38.98 47.86
CA ALA A 2 -33.87 -38.18 47.57
C ALA A 2 -34.07 -37.34 46.30
N LYS A 3 -33.92 -36.02 46.40
CA LYS A 3 -33.96 -35.10 45.25
C LYS A 3 -32.79 -35.43 44.31
N LYS A 4 -33.08 -35.84 43.06
CA LYS A 4 -32.11 -35.96 41.98
C LYS A 4 -31.38 -34.61 41.81
N LYS A 5 -30.06 -34.64 41.99
CA LYS A 5 -29.15 -33.52 41.69
C LYS A 5 -29.31 -33.19 40.19
N GLN A 6 -29.85 -32.02 39.86
CA GLN A 6 -29.85 -31.53 38.48
C GLN A 6 -28.40 -31.29 38.07
N GLU A 7 -27.86 -32.14 37.20
CA GLU A 7 -26.62 -31.86 36.49
C GLU A 7 -26.80 -30.60 35.66
N VAL A 8 -26.11 -29.53 36.04
CA VAL A 8 -26.00 -28.31 35.25
C VAL A 8 -25.17 -28.65 34.01
N LYS A 9 -25.82 -29.08 32.92
CA LYS A 9 -25.17 -29.23 31.62
C LYS A 9 -24.72 -27.84 31.16
N LEU A 10 -23.40 -27.61 31.16
CA LEU A 10 -22.79 -26.44 30.52
C LEU A 10 -23.36 -26.30 29.10
N LYS A 11 -23.84 -25.09 28.75
CA LYS A 11 -24.32 -24.82 27.39
C LYS A 11 -23.12 -24.90 26.43
N GLU A 12 -23.01 -26.02 25.71
CA GLU A 12 -21.99 -26.17 24.68
C GLU A 12 -22.17 -25.12 23.57
N PRO A 13 -21.11 -24.37 23.19
CA PRO A 13 -21.19 -23.28 22.23
C PRO A 13 -21.42 -23.74 20.78
N VAL A 14 -21.13 -25.01 20.48
CA VAL A 14 -21.35 -25.66 19.19
C VAL A 14 -22.14 -26.93 19.42
N ARG A 15 -23.26 -27.12 18.72
CA ARG A 15 -24.12 -28.30 18.87
C ARG A 15 -24.17 -29.11 17.58
N ILE A 16 -24.05 -30.43 17.70
CA ILE A 16 -24.37 -31.35 16.61
C ILE A 16 -25.89 -31.47 16.48
N ARG A 17 -26.39 -31.34 15.26
CA ARG A 17 -27.79 -31.48 14.89
C ARG A 17 -27.93 -32.37 13.66
N PHE A 18 -29.15 -32.87 13.45
CA PHE A 18 -29.48 -33.79 12.36
C PHE A 18 -30.61 -33.23 11.52
N LYS A 19 -30.48 -33.34 10.20
CA LYS A 19 -31.53 -33.02 9.23
C LYS A 19 -31.92 -34.29 8.49
N GLN A 20 -33.19 -34.67 8.56
CA GLN A 20 -33.72 -35.81 7.82
C GLN A 20 -33.71 -35.51 6.31
N LEU A 21 -33.31 -36.50 5.52
CA LEU A 21 -33.31 -36.45 4.05
C LEU A 21 -34.42 -37.34 3.49
N ALA A 22 -34.84 -37.04 2.26
CA ALA A 22 -35.91 -37.77 1.58
C ALA A 22 -35.60 -39.27 1.37
N ASN A 23 -34.33 -39.66 1.37
CA ASN A 23 -33.87 -41.04 1.23
C ASN A 23 -33.77 -41.80 2.56
N GLY A 24 -34.20 -41.22 3.68
CA GLY A 24 -34.16 -41.85 5.00
C GLY A 24 -32.83 -41.70 5.75
N ASN A 25 -31.81 -41.07 5.14
CA ASN A 25 -30.55 -40.76 5.81
C ASN A 25 -30.66 -39.47 6.64
N GLN A 26 -29.82 -39.33 7.66
CA GLN A 26 -29.71 -38.10 8.45
C GLN A 26 -28.42 -37.35 8.12
N SER A 27 -28.52 -36.12 7.62
CA SER A 27 -27.36 -35.24 7.44
C SER A 27 -26.96 -34.60 8.77
N ILE A 28 -25.66 -34.66 9.10
CA ILE A 28 -25.11 -34.05 10.31
C ILE A 28 -24.68 -32.61 10.01
N TYR A 29 -25.07 -31.67 10.86
CA TYR A 29 -24.64 -30.28 10.81
C TYR A 29 -24.33 -29.72 12.19
N LEU A 30 -23.46 -28.70 12.24
CA LEU A 30 -23.20 -27.93 13.44
C LEU A 30 -24.10 -26.70 13.50
N ASP A 31 -24.57 -26.38 14.70
CA ASP A 31 -25.44 -25.26 15.04
C ASP A 31 -24.74 -24.44 16.13
N TYR A 32 -24.32 -23.23 15.79
CA TYR A 32 -23.55 -22.33 16.66
C TYR A 32 -23.83 -20.85 16.33
N TYR A 33 -23.33 -19.94 17.14
CA TYR A 33 -23.55 -18.49 16.99
C TYR A 33 -22.21 -17.78 16.68
N THR A 34 -22.21 -16.83 15.75
CA THR A 34 -21.03 -16.01 15.41
C THR A 34 -21.29 -14.51 15.58
N GLY A 35 -20.33 -13.79 16.16
CA GLY A 35 -20.28 -12.32 16.22
C GLY A 35 -20.38 -11.69 17.61
N ASP A 36 -19.79 -10.50 17.74
CA ASP A 36 -19.87 -9.62 18.90
C ASP A 36 -20.83 -8.45 18.62
N VAL A 37 -21.93 -8.36 19.37
CA VAL A 37 -22.68 -7.11 19.49
C VAL A 37 -22.99 -6.87 20.96
N ILE A 38 -22.31 -5.89 21.55
CA ILE A 38 -22.68 -5.34 22.85
C ILE A 38 -23.96 -4.52 22.66
N ARG A 39 -25.08 -5.01 23.21
CA ARG A 39 -26.19 -4.16 23.63
C ARG A 39 -26.57 -4.55 25.06
N LYS A 40 -26.89 -3.51 25.85
CA LYS A 40 -27.27 -3.48 27.27
C LYS A 40 -27.54 -4.84 27.94
N GLU A 41 -26.76 -5.08 29.00
CA GLU A 41 -27.05 -5.88 30.20
C GLU A 41 -27.79 -7.22 30.04
N ASN A 42 -27.11 -8.21 29.42
CA ASN A 42 -27.35 -9.66 29.55
C ASN A 42 -28.04 -10.41 28.38
N TYR A 43 -27.71 -10.07 27.13
CA TYR A 43 -27.88 -11.02 26.01
C TYR A 43 -26.82 -10.83 24.91
N VAL A 44 -26.03 -11.88 24.62
CA VAL A 44 -25.09 -11.90 23.48
C VAL A 44 -25.81 -12.46 22.26
N GLY A 45 -26.40 -11.58 21.46
CA GLY A 45 -27.09 -11.96 20.22
C GLY A 45 -26.11 -12.18 19.07
N GLY A 46 -25.50 -13.36 18.98
CA GLY A 46 -24.73 -13.77 17.80
C GLY A 46 -25.64 -14.10 16.61
N LYS A 47 -25.10 -14.08 15.39
CA LYS A 47 -25.78 -14.61 14.20
C LYS A 47 -25.68 -16.14 14.24
N ARG A 48 -26.82 -16.82 14.29
CA ARG A 48 -26.86 -18.29 14.24
C ARG A 48 -26.36 -18.80 12.88
N GLN A 49 -25.44 -19.74 12.89
CA GLN A 49 -24.82 -20.38 11.74
C GLN A 49 -25.13 -21.87 11.71
N TYR A 50 -25.29 -22.40 10.50
CA TYR A 50 -25.47 -23.82 10.24
C TYR A 50 -24.37 -24.31 9.30
N GLU A 51 -23.58 -25.28 9.75
CA GLU A 51 -22.48 -25.85 8.98
C GLU A 51 -22.75 -27.33 8.71
N PHE A 52 -23.12 -27.66 7.47
CA PHE A 52 -23.39 -29.04 7.06
C PHE A 52 -22.07 -29.78 6.82
N LEU A 53 -21.83 -30.84 7.60
CA LEU A 53 -20.54 -31.57 7.60
C LEU A 53 -20.37 -32.51 6.40
N LYS A 54 -21.41 -32.67 5.57
CA LYS A 54 -21.51 -33.69 4.51
C LYS A 54 -21.27 -35.12 5.05
N LEU A 55 -21.54 -35.32 6.34
CA LEU A 55 -21.60 -36.61 7.00
C LEU A 55 -23.05 -37.05 7.11
N TYR A 56 -23.31 -38.35 6.92
CA TYR A 56 -24.65 -38.90 6.89
C TYR A 56 -24.73 -40.15 7.77
N LEU A 57 -25.77 -40.23 8.60
CA LEU A 57 -26.13 -41.47 9.26
C LEU A 57 -27.11 -42.23 8.36
N ILE A 58 -26.86 -43.53 8.21
CA ILE A 58 -27.73 -44.45 7.47
C ILE A 58 -28.69 -45.15 8.43
N PRO A 59 -29.87 -45.60 7.97
CA PRO A 59 -30.78 -46.39 8.79
C PRO A 59 -30.09 -47.64 9.34
N GLU A 60 -30.06 -47.80 10.66
CA GLU A 60 -29.42 -48.92 11.33
C GLU A 60 -30.27 -50.19 11.16
N LYS A 61 -29.92 -51.03 10.19
CA LYS A 61 -30.55 -52.34 9.97
C LYS A 61 -29.62 -53.49 10.34
N THR A 62 -28.32 -53.26 10.23
CA THR A 62 -27.29 -54.26 10.52
C THR A 62 -26.30 -53.76 11.57
N ARG A 63 -25.51 -54.70 12.14
CA ARG A 63 -24.40 -54.35 13.05
C ARG A 63 -23.33 -53.51 12.36
N GLU A 64 -23.15 -53.68 11.05
CA GLU A 64 -22.21 -52.91 10.23
C GLU A 64 -22.68 -51.47 10.04
N ASP A 65 -23.99 -51.25 9.86
CA ASP A 65 -24.57 -49.91 9.78
C ASP A 65 -24.35 -49.14 11.08
N LYS A 66 -24.52 -49.81 12.22
CA LYS A 66 -24.25 -49.25 13.54
C LYS A 66 -22.77 -48.86 13.70
N ALA A 67 -21.84 -49.72 13.29
CA ALA A 67 -20.41 -49.41 13.33
C ALA A 67 -20.02 -48.23 12.41
N LYS A 68 -20.63 -48.14 11.22
CA LYS A 68 -20.45 -47.00 10.30
C LYS A 68 -21.01 -45.70 10.88
N ASN A 69 -22.17 -45.75 11.53
CA ASN A 69 -22.74 -44.58 12.21
C ASN A 69 -21.89 -44.15 13.41
N GLU A 70 -21.35 -45.08 14.19
CA GLU A 70 -20.45 -44.78 15.32
C GLU A 70 -19.17 -44.06 14.87
N THR A 71 -18.52 -44.55 13.82
CA THR A 71 -17.33 -43.88 13.24
C THR A 71 -17.66 -42.51 12.66
N THR A 72 -18.81 -42.38 11.98
CA THR A 72 -19.30 -41.10 11.45
C THR A 72 -19.60 -40.08 12.57
N LEU A 73 -20.18 -40.54 13.68
CA LEU A 73 -20.44 -39.70 14.86
C LEU A 73 -19.14 -39.31 15.58
N ALA A 74 -18.16 -40.20 15.66
CA ALA A 74 -16.84 -39.89 16.22
C ALA A 74 -16.14 -38.79 15.41
N LEU A 75 -16.20 -38.87 14.08
CA LEU A 75 -15.68 -37.82 13.20
C LEU A 75 -16.43 -36.49 13.38
N ALA A 76 -17.77 -36.54 13.50
CA ALA A 76 -18.57 -35.34 13.77
C ALA A 76 -18.20 -34.68 15.12
N LYS A 77 -17.95 -35.47 16.17
CA LYS A 77 -17.47 -34.98 17.49
C LYS A 77 -16.07 -34.36 17.41
N ALA A 78 -15.17 -34.93 16.61
CA ALA A 78 -13.85 -34.34 16.39
C ALA A 78 -13.96 -32.98 15.69
N ILE A 79 -14.83 -32.86 14.68
CA ILE A 79 -15.09 -31.58 13.98
C ILE A 79 -15.76 -30.57 14.93
N GLN A 80 -16.72 -31.00 15.74
CA GLN A 80 -17.35 -30.17 16.78
C GLN A 80 -16.29 -29.62 17.75
N SER A 81 -15.40 -30.48 18.26
CA SER A 81 -14.34 -30.08 19.20
C SER A 81 -13.39 -29.07 18.57
N LYS A 82 -13.00 -29.27 17.30
CA LYS A 82 -12.20 -28.31 16.54
C LYS A 82 -12.91 -26.96 16.41
N ARG A 83 -14.22 -26.95 16.10
CA ARG A 83 -15.01 -25.71 15.98
C ARG A 83 -15.18 -24.98 17.31
N ILE A 84 -15.28 -25.69 18.43
CA ILE A 84 -15.31 -25.09 19.78
C ILE A 84 -13.99 -24.34 20.04
N VAL A 85 -12.85 -24.96 19.72
CA VAL A 85 -11.53 -24.33 19.85
C VAL A 85 -11.41 -23.11 18.93
N GLU A 86 -11.89 -23.18 17.69
CA GLU A 86 -11.90 -22.04 16.77
C GLU A 86 -12.75 -20.86 17.27
N LEU A 87 -13.95 -21.12 17.79
CA LEU A 87 -14.81 -20.06 18.35
C LEU A 87 -14.25 -19.47 19.65
N GLN A 88 -13.63 -20.29 20.49
CA GLN A 88 -12.91 -19.80 21.68
C GLN A 88 -11.69 -18.97 21.27
N ASN A 89 -10.99 -19.37 20.22
CA ASN A 89 -9.87 -18.61 19.68
C ASN A 89 -10.32 -17.26 19.13
N ASP A 90 -11.43 -17.21 18.39
CA ASP A 90 -12.00 -15.97 17.88
C ASP A 90 -12.50 -15.05 19.02
N ALA A 91 -13.14 -15.61 20.05
CA ALA A 91 -13.67 -14.84 21.19
C ALA A 91 -12.57 -14.31 22.15
N HIS A 92 -11.42 -14.98 22.21
CA HIS A 92 -10.28 -14.59 23.05
C HIS A 92 -9.10 -13.99 22.27
N GLY A 93 -9.25 -13.77 20.95
CA GLY A 93 -8.22 -13.16 20.10
C GLY A 93 -7.02 -14.06 19.77
N PHE A 94 -7.11 -15.38 19.99
CA PHE A 94 -6.05 -16.31 19.60
C PHE A 94 -5.93 -16.35 18.07
N GLN A 95 -4.75 -15.96 17.61
CA GLN A 95 -4.35 -15.90 16.20
C GLN A 95 -4.57 -17.25 15.51
N ASN A 96 -5.00 -17.25 14.25
CA ASN A 96 -4.99 -18.45 13.40
C ASN A 96 -3.53 -18.95 13.30
N THR A 97 -3.18 -19.98 14.07
CA THR A 97 -1.79 -20.28 14.47
C THR A 97 -0.89 -20.67 13.30
N ASN A 98 -1.45 -21.07 12.15
CA ASN A 98 -0.67 -21.39 10.96
C ASN A 98 -0.49 -20.19 10.02
N LYS A 99 -1.50 -19.34 9.83
CA LYS A 99 -1.38 -18.16 8.96
C LYS A 99 -0.54 -17.05 9.60
N SER A 100 -0.70 -16.85 10.90
CA SER A 100 0.02 -15.82 11.66
C SER A 100 1.52 -16.10 11.83
N LYS A 101 1.98 -17.32 11.53
CA LYS A 101 3.41 -17.68 11.38
C LYS A 101 4.00 -17.27 10.03
N ALA A 102 3.20 -16.75 9.11
CA ALA A 102 3.72 -16.26 7.83
C ALA A 102 4.74 -15.15 8.08
N ASN A 103 5.81 -15.18 7.28
CA ASN A 103 6.90 -14.22 7.36
C ASN A 103 6.49 -12.89 6.71
N VAL A 104 6.61 -11.80 7.45
CA VAL A 104 6.28 -10.44 7.00
C VAL A 104 7.22 -10.00 5.88
N ILE A 105 8.48 -10.46 5.90
CA ILE A 105 9.47 -10.16 4.87
C ILE A 105 9.03 -10.70 3.51
N ASP A 106 8.59 -11.97 3.46
CA ASP A 106 8.12 -12.61 2.22
C ASP A 106 6.83 -11.96 1.71
N TYR A 107 5.94 -11.59 2.64
CA TYR A 107 4.72 -10.83 2.31
C TYR A 107 5.04 -9.47 1.66
N LEU A 108 6.02 -8.75 2.22
CA LEU A 108 6.50 -7.49 1.65
C LEU A 108 7.20 -7.68 0.30
N MET A 109 7.93 -8.79 0.09
CA MET A 109 8.51 -9.11 -1.22
C MET A 109 7.43 -9.31 -2.28
N ASN A 110 6.33 -9.99 -1.95
CA ASN A 110 5.18 -10.11 -2.86
C ASN A 110 4.56 -8.73 -3.15
N MET A 111 4.34 -7.89 -2.13
CA MET A 111 3.87 -6.52 -2.32
C MET A 111 4.80 -5.70 -3.23
N ARG A 112 6.11 -5.91 -3.12
CA ARG A 112 7.13 -5.27 -3.98
C ARG A 112 7.00 -5.70 -5.44
N SER A 113 6.85 -7.00 -5.71
CA SER A 113 6.66 -7.52 -7.08
C SER A 113 5.41 -6.94 -7.73
N GLN A 114 4.27 -6.98 -7.04
CA GLN A 114 3.01 -6.42 -7.53
C GLN A 114 3.12 -4.92 -7.83
N SER A 115 3.87 -4.19 -7.01
CA SER A 115 4.10 -2.76 -7.22
C SER A 115 4.96 -2.49 -8.47
N LYS A 116 5.94 -3.35 -8.74
CA LYS A 116 6.78 -3.30 -9.95
C LYS A 116 5.96 -3.56 -11.21
N GLU A 117 5.13 -4.62 -11.20
CA GLU A 117 4.24 -4.99 -12.31
C GLU A 117 3.25 -3.88 -12.66
N ARG A 118 2.73 -3.18 -11.64
CA ARG A 118 1.84 -2.01 -11.82
C ARG A 118 2.57 -0.72 -12.23
N GLY A 119 3.90 -0.77 -12.44
CA GLY A 119 4.70 0.40 -12.80
C GLY A 119 4.92 1.41 -11.66
N SER A 120 4.62 1.04 -10.42
CA SER A 120 4.77 1.90 -9.23
C SER A 120 6.20 1.84 -8.66
N LEU A 121 7.19 2.23 -9.49
CA LEU A 121 8.62 2.06 -9.20
C LEU A 121 9.09 2.76 -7.91
N ASN A 122 8.53 3.92 -7.56
CA ASN A 122 8.91 4.63 -6.33
C ASN A 122 8.43 3.88 -5.08
N TYR A 123 7.21 3.33 -5.14
CA TYR A 123 6.68 2.54 -4.04
C TYR A 123 7.43 1.21 -3.93
N GLU A 124 7.72 0.55 -5.05
CA GLU A 124 8.59 -0.65 -5.12
C GLU A 124 9.93 -0.43 -4.40
N LYS A 125 10.63 0.67 -4.69
CA LYS A 125 11.88 1.04 -3.99
C LYS A 125 11.68 1.26 -2.50
N THR A 126 10.57 1.90 -2.12
CA THR A 126 10.24 2.16 -0.71
C THR A 126 10.00 0.85 0.04
N VAL A 127 9.29 -0.10 -0.57
CA VAL A 127 9.11 -1.46 -0.01
C VAL A 127 10.45 -2.19 0.10
N GLY A 128 11.29 -2.11 -0.93
CA GLY A 128 12.64 -2.69 -0.91
C GLY A 128 13.52 -2.14 0.23
N ASN A 129 13.51 -0.82 0.45
CA ASN A 129 14.21 -0.21 1.58
C ASN A 129 13.61 -0.65 2.93
N THR A 130 12.28 -0.73 3.02
CA THR A 130 11.60 -1.18 4.25
C THR A 130 12.01 -2.61 4.61
N ILE A 131 12.08 -3.52 3.61
CA ILE A 131 12.56 -4.89 3.80
C ILE A 131 14.00 -4.90 4.32
N ARG A 132 14.88 -4.07 3.74
CA ARG A 132 16.27 -3.96 4.22
C ARG A 132 16.33 -3.55 5.69
N GLU A 133 15.60 -2.50 6.07
CA GLU A 133 15.61 -2.02 7.46
C GLU A 133 15.03 -3.05 8.43
N LEU A 134 13.98 -3.79 8.05
CA LEU A 134 13.45 -4.88 8.87
C LEU A 134 14.47 -6.02 9.05
N LYS A 135 15.19 -6.38 7.99
CA LYS A 135 16.27 -7.37 8.06
C LYS A 135 17.41 -6.94 8.97
N LEU A 136 17.80 -5.67 8.92
CA LEU A 136 18.82 -5.12 9.83
C LEU A 136 18.35 -5.06 11.28
N PHE A 137 17.04 -4.89 11.51
CA PHE A 137 16.46 -4.80 12.85
C PHE A 137 16.30 -6.17 13.55
N ARG A 138 15.80 -7.18 12.83
CA ARG A 138 15.37 -8.47 13.40
C ARG A 138 15.70 -9.71 12.56
N GLY A 139 16.40 -9.56 11.43
CA GLY A 139 16.80 -10.68 10.55
C GLY A 139 15.77 -11.01 9.48
N ASP A 140 15.97 -12.17 8.82
CA ASP A 140 15.23 -12.54 7.62
C ASP A 140 13.82 -13.12 7.86
N TYR A 141 13.53 -13.49 9.11
CA TYR A 141 12.25 -14.10 9.49
C TYR A 141 11.60 -13.32 10.63
N ILE A 142 10.41 -12.77 10.35
CA ILE A 142 9.57 -12.06 11.31
C ILE A 142 8.15 -12.55 11.11
N ALA A 143 7.61 -13.32 12.06
CA ALA A 143 6.24 -13.80 11.96
C ALA A 143 5.24 -12.66 12.22
N PHE A 144 4.12 -12.65 11.52
CA PHE A 144 3.06 -11.66 11.74
C PHE A 144 2.53 -11.65 13.18
N ARG A 145 2.45 -12.81 13.84
CA ARG A 145 2.02 -12.91 15.25
C ARG A 145 2.96 -12.23 16.25
N ASP A 146 4.23 -12.05 15.89
CA ASP A 146 5.26 -11.46 16.76
C ASP A 146 5.34 -9.93 16.57
N ILE A 147 4.50 -9.37 15.70
CA ILE A 147 4.37 -7.92 15.53
C ILE A 147 3.27 -7.42 16.46
N ASP A 148 3.69 -6.88 17.60
CA ASP A 148 2.83 -6.18 18.55
C ASP A 148 3.17 -4.67 18.59
N LYS A 149 2.56 -3.95 19.54
CA LYS A 149 2.82 -2.52 19.76
C LYS A 149 4.29 -2.26 20.11
N ASP A 150 4.92 -3.13 20.89
CA ASP A 150 6.30 -2.94 21.36
C ASP A 150 7.33 -3.21 20.26
N PHE A 151 7.04 -4.17 19.37
CA PHE A 151 7.76 -4.37 18.12
C PHE A 151 7.72 -3.11 17.27
N LEU A 152 6.53 -2.56 17.03
CA LEU A 152 6.36 -1.33 16.23
C LEU A 152 7.12 -0.16 16.85
N ASN A 153 7.02 -0.01 18.17
CA ASN A 153 7.71 1.01 18.94
C ASN A 153 9.23 0.91 18.78
N SER A 154 9.78 -0.29 18.98
CA SER A 154 11.21 -0.58 18.89
C SER A 154 11.74 -0.43 17.47
N PHE A 155 10.95 -0.84 16.47
CA PHE A 155 11.31 -0.68 15.06
C PHE A 155 11.41 0.79 14.66
N VAL A 156 10.48 1.64 15.14
CA VAL A 156 10.54 3.09 14.88
C VAL A 156 11.75 3.73 15.55
N ASP A 157 12.09 3.33 16.77
CA ASP A 157 13.30 3.84 17.45
C ASP A 157 14.58 3.42 16.72
N PHE A 158 14.63 2.18 16.22
CA PHE A 158 15.69 1.72 15.33
C PHE A 158 15.77 2.58 14.05
N LEU A 159 14.65 2.83 13.37
CA LEU A 159 14.62 3.61 12.13
C LEU A 159 15.12 5.05 12.33
N LYS A 160 14.86 5.68 13.49
CA LYS A 160 15.37 7.03 13.80
C LYS A 160 16.89 7.09 13.92
N GLN A 161 17.53 5.96 14.22
CA GLN A 161 18.98 5.84 14.35
C GLN A 161 19.63 5.16 13.13
N ALA A 162 18.83 4.60 12.22
CA ALA A 162 19.31 3.87 11.06
C ALA A 162 20.09 4.80 10.11
N LYS A 163 21.26 4.32 9.67
CA LYS A 163 22.12 5.04 8.72
C LYS A 163 21.48 5.06 7.34
N LYS A 164 21.60 6.19 6.64
CA LYS A 164 21.19 6.25 5.23
C LYS A 164 22.00 5.27 4.40
N ALA A 165 21.35 4.61 3.44
CA ALA A 165 22.04 3.86 2.41
C ALA A 165 22.13 4.70 1.13
N SER A 166 23.30 4.72 0.50
CA SER A 166 23.50 5.30 -0.82
C SER A 166 23.51 4.20 -1.89
N LYS A 167 23.54 4.61 -3.17
CA LYS A 167 23.80 3.70 -4.30
C LYS A 167 25.10 2.89 -4.12
N PHE A 168 26.04 3.38 -3.31
CA PHE A 168 27.35 2.77 -3.03
C PHE A 168 27.43 2.13 -1.63
N GLY A 169 26.28 1.86 -0.99
CA GLY A 169 26.21 1.29 0.35
C GLY A 169 26.12 2.33 1.47
N LEU A 170 26.21 1.85 2.72
CA LEU A 170 26.05 2.64 3.95
C LEU A 170 27.18 3.65 4.18
N LEU A 171 28.37 3.37 3.64
CA LEU A 171 29.61 4.12 3.94
C LEU A 171 29.62 5.53 3.34
N LYS A 172 28.92 5.75 2.21
CA LYS A 172 28.96 7.02 1.47
C LYS A 172 27.79 7.97 1.75
N ALA A 173 26.72 7.50 2.40
CA ALA A 173 25.48 8.26 2.46
C ALA A 173 25.50 9.41 3.47
N GLY A 174 26.32 9.30 4.53
CA GLY A 174 26.38 10.26 5.63
C GLY A 174 25.05 10.42 6.40
N GLY A 175 25.09 10.28 7.72
CA GLY A 175 23.94 10.59 8.59
C GLY A 175 22.82 9.55 8.64
N VAL A 176 21.78 9.88 9.40
CA VAL A 176 20.63 9.02 9.72
C VAL A 176 19.44 9.28 8.79
N LEU A 177 18.48 8.35 8.74
CA LEU A 177 17.23 8.51 8.00
C LEU A 177 16.51 9.80 8.40
N SER A 178 15.92 10.48 7.41
CA SER A 178 15.03 11.62 7.69
C SER A 178 13.70 11.15 8.26
N ASN A 179 13.00 12.01 9.01
CA ASN A 179 11.66 11.68 9.52
C ASN A 179 10.70 11.26 8.40
N ASN A 180 10.77 11.91 7.23
CA ASN A 180 9.94 11.54 6.08
C ASN A 180 10.28 10.13 5.54
N SER A 181 11.54 9.70 5.62
CA SER A 181 11.94 8.32 5.29
C SER A 181 11.38 7.32 6.30
N VAL A 182 11.46 7.63 7.60
CA VAL A 182 10.90 6.80 8.67
C VAL A 182 9.38 6.65 8.50
N ILE A 183 8.67 7.76 8.21
CA ILE A 183 7.24 7.76 7.92
C ILE A 183 6.92 6.87 6.71
N ALA A 184 7.70 6.96 5.63
CA ALA A 184 7.49 6.14 4.45
C ALA A 184 7.66 4.65 4.73
N TYR A 185 8.71 4.26 5.48
CA TYR A 185 8.99 2.86 5.78
C TYR A 185 7.98 2.28 6.76
N TYR A 186 7.62 3.02 7.81
CA TYR A 186 6.53 2.64 8.71
C TYR A 186 5.21 2.54 7.95
N GLY A 187 4.93 3.45 7.00
CA GLY A 187 3.73 3.41 6.16
C GLY A 187 3.61 2.13 5.33
N VAL A 188 4.73 1.61 4.81
CA VAL A 188 4.76 0.30 4.13
C VAL A 188 4.43 -0.83 5.10
N LEU A 189 5.08 -0.88 6.26
CA LEU A 189 4.83 -1.91 7.27
C LEU A 189 3.38 -1.87 7.76
N ARG A 190 2.85 -0.68 8.06
CA ARG A 190 1.46 -0.46 8.42
C ARG A 190 0.50 -0.95 7.34
N THR A 191 0.83 -0.72 6.07
CA THR A 191 0.02 -1.22 4.95
C THR A 191 0.00 -2.75 4.92
N ALA A 192 1.14 -3.40 5.13
CA ALA A 192 1.23 -4.86 5.20
C ALA A 192 0.40 -5.43 6.37
N ILE A 193 0.54 -4.86 7.57
CA ILE A 193 -0.23 -5.28 8.76
C ILE A 193 -1.74 -5.09 8.53
N ASN A 194 -2.15 -3.95 7.97
CA ASN A 194 -3.55 -3.70 7.66
C ASN A 194 -4.13 -4.70 6.65
N ARG A 195 -3.35 -5.11 5.64
CA ARG A 195 -3.78 -6.13 4.69
C ARG A 195 -3.83 -7.51 5.33
N ALA A 196 -2.82 -7.88 6.10
CA ALA A 196 -2.79 -9.12 6.85
C ALA A 196 -4.00 -9.26 7.79
N TYR A 197 -4.40 -8.17 8.45
CA TYR A 197 -5.61 -8.12 9.26
C TYR A 197 -6.88 -8.37 8.42
N LYS A 198 -7.02 -7.69 7.28
CA LYS A 198 -8.17 -7.88 6.37
C LYS A 198 -8.23 -9.29 5.76
N GLU A 199 -7.08 -9.91 5.53
CA GLU A 199 -6.94 -11.26 4.99
C GLU A 199 -7.09 -12.36 6.07
N GLY A 200 -7.28 -11.98 7.33
CA GLY A 200 -7.38 -12.90 8.46
C GLY A 200 -6.08 -13.66 8.77
N ILE A 201 -4.93 -13.11 8.36
CA ILE A 201 -3.60 -13.59 8.75
C ILE A 201 -3.36 -13.26 10.22
N ILE A 202 -3.81 -12.08 10.65
CA ILE A 202 -3.83 -11.66 12.04
C ILE A 202 -5.25 -11.26 12.47
N THR A 203 -5.57 -11.53 13.74
CA THR A 203 -6.88 -11.24 14.35
C THR A 203 -6.93 -9.91 15.07
N VAL A 204 -5.77 -9.38 15.46
CA VAL A 204 -5.60 -8.07 16.12
C VAL A 204 -4.64 -7.23 15.28
N ASN A 205 -4.96 -5.94 15.16
CA ASN A 205 -4.12 -5.00 14.41
C ASN A 205 -3.34 -4.09 15.37
N PRO A 206 -2.03 -4.34 15.58
CA PRO A 206 -1.21 -3.59 16.55
C PRO A 206 -1.06 -2.11 16.18
N THR A 207 -1.28 -1.74 14.92
CA THR A 207 -1.16 -0.34 14.46
C THR A 207 -2.27 0.57 14.97
N LYS A 208 -3.34 0.00 15.53
CA LYS A 208 -4.42 0.75 16.19
C LYS A 208 -4.05 1.21 17.60
N GLU A 209 -3.15 0.49 18.26
CA GLU A 209 -2.72 0.75 19.64
C GLU A 209 -1.38 1.50 19.71
N PHE A 210 -0.70 1.61 18.57
CA PHE A 210 0.57 2.31 18.43
C PHE A 210 0.38 3.72 17.84
N ASP A 211 0.53 4.74 18.69
CA ASP A 211 0.51 6.14 18.25
C ASP A 211 1.84 6.54 17.60
N PHE A 212 1.94 6.28 16.31
CA PHE A 212 3.11 6.67 15.51
C PHE A 212 3.27 8.19 15.37
N ALA A 213 2.15 8.95 15.36
CA ALA A 213 2.16 10.37 15.02
C ALA A 213 2.81 11.24 16.11
N SER A 214 2.71 10.82 17.38
CA SER A 214 3.44 11.48 18.47
C SER A 214 4.95 11.23 18.44
N LYS A 215 5.40 10.09 17.87
CA LYS A 215 6.82 9.73 17.81
C LYS A 215 7.61 10.34 16.66
N VAL A 216 6.96 10.49 15.50
CA VAL A 216 7.62 10.96 14.28
C VAL A 216 6.72 11.98 13.59
N LYS A 217 7.19 13.23 13.55
CA LYS A 217 6.51 14.31 12.84
C LYS A 217 7.12 14.49 11.46
N ALA A 218 6.27 14.67 10.46
CA ALA A 218 6.72 14.99 9.11
C ALA A 218 7.49 16.30 9.14
N GLU A 219 8.68 16.29 8.55
CA GLU A 219 9.44 17.52 8.33
C GLU A 219 8.87 18.20 7.09
N VAL A 220 8.40 19.43 7.26
CA VAL A 220 7.96 20.27 6.14
C VAL A 220 9.19 20.54 5.29
N SER A 221 9.23 19.97 4.09
CA SER A 221 10.24 20.38 3.13
C SER A 221 9.92 21.80 2.67
N ARG A 222 10.84 22.75 2.94
CA ARG A 222 10.77 24.07 2.32
C ARG A 222 10.93 23.85 0.82
N ARG A 223 9.85 24.11 0.07
CA ARG A 223 9.88 24.02 -1.40
C ARG A 223 10.48 25.32 -1.92
N GLU A 224 11.62 25.22 -2.56
CA GLU A 224 12.22 26.35 -3.28
C GLU A 224 11.44 26.63 -4.57
N TYR A 225 11.41 27.89 -4.97
CA TYR A 225 10.86 28.38 -6.23
C TYR A 225 11.88 29.33 -6.87
N LEU A 226 11.80 29.48 -8.19
CA LEU A 226 12.55 30.49 -8.92
C LEU A 226 11.85 31.83 -8.77
N THR A 227 12.65 32.86 -8.52
CA THR A 227 12.25 34.25 -8.66
C THR A 227 12.27 34.65 -10.13
N ILE A 228 11.65 35.78 -10.46
CA ILE A 228 11.65 36.29 -11.84
C ILE A 228 13.08 36.65 -12.27
N GLU A 229 13.88 37.17 -11.34
CA GLU A 229 15.28 37.53 -11.56
C GLU A 229 16.13 36.29 -11.89
N GLU A 230 15.97 35.21 -11.11
CA GLU A 230 16.67 33.94 -11.38
C GLU A 230 16.20 33.30 -12.70
N LEU A 231 14.91 33.40 -13.03
CA LEU A 231 14.40 32.93 -14.32
C LEU A 231 15.02 33.73 -15.49
N ARG A 232 15.12 35.06 -15.36
CA ARG A 232 15.77 35.92 -16.37
C ARG A 232 17.25 35.60 -16.51
N GLN A 233 17.96 35.35 -15.41
CA GLN A 233 19.36 34.91 -15.44
C GLN A 233 19.51 33.59 -16.20
N LEU A 234 18.64 32.61 -15.93
CA LEU A 234 18.62 31.35 -16.66
C LEU A 234 18.38 31.58 -18.17
N ILE A 235 17.37 32.37 -18.53
CA ILE A 235 17.07 32.71 -19.93
C ILE A 235 18.28 33.32 -20.64
N GLY A 236 18.99 34.25 -19.98
CA GLY A 236 20.17 34.91 -20.53
C GLY A 236 21.44 34.05 -20.56
N THR A 237 21.45 32.92 -19.87
CA THR A 237 22.61 32.03 -19.81
C THR A 237 22.57 30.97 -20.93
N GLU A 238 23.71 30.75 -21.58
CA GLU A 238 23.86 29.72 -22.60
C GLU A 238 23.63 28.32 -22.00
N CYS A 239 22.79 27.51 -22.65
CA CYS A 239 22.58 26.12 -22.27
C CYS A 239 23.09 25.23 -23.39
N LYS A 240 24.02 24.32 -23.08
CA LYS A 240 24.54 23.34 -24.04
C LYS A 240 23.43 22.51 -24.73
N TYR A 241 22.30 22.32 -24.05
CA TYR A 241 21.17 21.51 -24.54
C TYR A 241 19.93 22.38 -24.69
N GLU A 242 19.76 22.99 -25.86
CA GLU A 242 18.71 23.97 -26.11
C GLU A 242 17.30 23.39 -25.91
N ILE A 243 17.06 22.16 -26.38
CA ILE A 243 15.76 21.48 -26.18
C ILE A 243 15.40 21.29 -24.70
N MET A 244 16.42 21.15 -23.83
CA MET A 244 16.21 21.04 -22.39
C MET A 244 15.86 22.40 -21.79
N LYS A 245 16.54 23.48 -22.21
CA LYS A 245 16.25 24.85 -21.82
C LYS A 245 14.81 25.23 -22.20
N GLN A 246 14.44 25.00 -23.46
CA GLN A 246 13.09 25.18 -23.98
C GLN A 246 12.05 24.42 -23.14
N ALA A 247 12.25 23.12 -22.93
CA ALA A 247 11.32 22.30 -22.14
C ALA A 247 11.17 22.76 -20.69
N PHE A 248 12.28 23.16 -20.04
CA PHE A 248 12.26 23.63 -18.66
C PHE A 248 11.52 24.97 -18.53
N LEU A 249 11.82 25.93 -19.41
CA LEU A 249 11.18 27.25 -19.41
C LEU A 249 9.69 27.15 -19.78
N PHE A 250 9.36 26.34 -20.79
CA PHE A 250 7.98 25.99 -21.11
C PHE A 250 7.26 25.38 -19.89
N SER A 251 7.91 24.48 -19.16
CA SER A 251 7.34 23.91 -17.93
C SER A 251 7.18 24.92 -16.79
N CYS A 252 8.04 25.93 -16.70
CA CYS A 252 7.93 27.01 -15.72
C CYS A 252 6.73 27.91 -16.00
N LEU A 253 6.35 28.09 -17.26
CA LEU A 253 5.20 28.91 -17.65
C LEU A 253 3.89 28.10 -17.59
N CYS A 254 3.90 26.85 -18.05
CA CYS A 254 2.70 26.02 -18.16
C CYS A 254 2.39 25.21 -16.88
N GLY A 255 3.32 25.10 -15.91
CA GLY A 255 3.08 24.33 -14.68
C GLY A 255 2.93 22.82 -14.88
N LEU A 256 3.40 22.28 -16.00
CA LEU A 256 3.30 20.85 -16.32
C LEU A 256 4.30 20.02 -15.51
N ARG A 257 4.01 18.72 -15.34
CA ARG A 257 4.97 17.80 -14.70
C ARG A 257 5.98 17.36 -15.74
N VAL A 258 7.21 17.04 -15.31
CA VAL A 258 8.26 16.48 -16.18
C VAL A 258 7.78 15.25 -16.95
N SER A 259 6.97 14.38 -16.34
CA SER A 259 6.42 13.19 -17.00
C SER A 259 5.44 13.54 -18.12
N ASP A 260 4.68 14.63 -17.96
CA ASP A 260 3.70 15.10 -18.92
C ASP A 260 4.45 15.81 -20.07
N ILE A 261 5.42 16.69 -19.77
CA ILE A 261 6.30 17.34 -20.77
C ILE A 261 7.03 16.33 -21.66
N ARG A 262 7.59 15.27 -21.06
CA ARG A 262 8.34 14.23 -21.79
C ARG A 262 7.46 13.38 -22.73
N LYS A 263 6.14 13.45 -22.59
CA LYS A 263 5.17 12.71 -23.39
C LYS A 263 4.31 13.61 -24.26
N LEU A 264 4.48 14.92 -24.15
CA LEU A 264 3.73 15.91 -24.89
C LEU A 264 4.05 15.78 -26.38
N LYS A 265 3.02 15.61 -27.18
CA LYS A 265 3.09 15.47 -28.64
C LYS A 265 2.52 16.69 -29.35
N TRP A 266 2.86 16.86 -30.61
CA TRP A 266 2.33 17.95 -31.44
C TRP A 266 0.80 17.90 -31.55
N ASN A 267 0.20 16.71 -31.65
CA ASN A 267 -1.25 16.51 -31.66
C ASN A 267 -1.93 16.86 -30.32
N ASP A 268 -1.18 16.96 -29.22
CA ASP A 268 -1.75 17.41 -27.95
C ASP A 268 -1.95 18.94 -27.92
N LEU A 269 -1.36 19.68 -28.88
CA LEU A 269 -1.59 21.10 -29.08
C LEU A 269 -2.79 21.32 -30.01
N GLN A 270 -3.86 21.86 -29.44
CA GLN A 270 -5.10 22.12 -30.16
C GLN A 270 -5.28 23.62 -30.33
N LYS A 271 -5.62 24.05 -31.55
CA LYS A 271 -5.96 25.44 -31.85
C LYS A 271 -7.44 25.66 -31.58
N SER A 272 -7.77 26.58 -30.68
CA SER A 272 -9.14 26.98 -30.36
C SER A 272 -9.29 28.47 -30.63
N GLY A 273 -9.79 28.81 -31.83
CA GLY A 273 -9.79 30.18 -32.33
C GLY A 273 -8.36 30.69 -32.56
N GLU A 274 -7.99 31.81 -31.92
CA GLU A 274 -6.65 32.38 -31.97
C GLU A 274 -5.69 31.81 -30.91
N ARG A 275 -6.20 31.06 -29.93
CA ARG A 275 -5.40 30.55 -28.81
C ARG A 275 -5.04 29.08 -29.00
N ILE A 276 -3.84 28.71 -28.54
CA ILE A 276 -3.39 27.32 -28.49
C ILE A 276 -3.62 26.78 -27.08
N ARG A 277 -4.12 25.55 -26.97
CA ARG A 277 -4.30 24.84 -25.70
C ARG A 277 -3.68 23.45 -25.75
N ILE A 278 -3.26 22.97 -24.58
CA ILE A 278 -2.81 21.59 -24.38
C ILE A 278 -4.01 20.76 -23.96
N GLU A 279 -4.21 19.64 -24.65
CA GLU A 279 -5.18 18.60 -24.29
C GLU A 279 -4.46 17.29 -24.03
N ILE A 280 -4.21 16.98 -22.76
CA ILE A 280 -3.53 15.74 -22.38
C ILE A 280 -4.27 15.00 -21.28
N LYS A 281 -4.17 13.67 -21.28
CA LYS A 281 -4.59 12.86 -20.13
C LYS A 281 -3.41 12.74 -19.16
N MET A 282 -3.50 13.39 -18.00
CA MET A 282 -2.41 13.42 -17.01
C MET A 282 -1.95 12.01 -16.66
N GLN A 283 -0.64 11.77 -16.67
CA GLN A 283 -0.11 10.41 -16.51
C GLN A 283 -0.49 9.78 -15.15
N LYS A 284 -0.46 10.58 -14.08
CA LYS A 284 -0.64 10.10 -12.70
C LYS A 284 -2.10 9.94 -12.31
N THR A 285 -2.95 10.93 -12.58
CA THR A 285 -4.36 10.92 -12.16
C THR A 285 -5.30 10.36 -13.23
N LYS A 286 -4.83 10.23 -14.47
CA LYS A 286 -5.63 9.80 -15.63
C LYS A 286 -6.80 10.74 -15.96
N GLU A 287 -6.82 11.94 -15.38
CA GLU A 287 -7.81 12.96 -15.70
C GLU A 287 -7.37 13.75 -16.94
N PRO A 288 -8.32 14.17 -17.79
CA PRO A 288 -8.02 15.11 -18.86
C PRO A 288 -7.62 16.47 -18.28
N LEU A 289 -6.60 17.08 -18.87
CA LEU A 289 -6.12 18.42 -18.58
C LEU A 289 -6.27 19.25 -19.84
N TYR A 290 -7.01 20.36 -19.70
CA TYR A 290 -7.16 21.39 -20.70
C TYR A 290 -6.44 22.63 -20.20
N LEU A 291 -5.32 22.99 -20.84
CA LEU A 291 -4.49 24.12 -20.39
C LEU A 291 -4.29 25.11 -21.54
N PRO A 292 -4.87 26.33 -21.46
CA PRO A 292 -4.51 27.42 -22.37
C PRO A 292 -3.03 27.78 -22.25
N ILE A 293 -2.36 28.01 -23.38
CA ILE A 293 -0.95 28.38 -23.43
C ILE A 293 -0.82 29.89 -23.67
N SER A 294 -0.04 30.58 -22.84
CA SER A 294 0.32 31.98 -23.04
C SER A 294 1.26 32.15 -24.25
N ASP A 295 1.22 33.30 -24.91
CA ASP A 295 2.14 33.61 -26.02
C ASP A 295 3.61 33.51 -25.62
N GLU A 296 3.95 33.86 -24.37
CA GLU A 296 5.31 33.73 -23.85
C GLU A 296 5.77 32.28 -23.78
N ALA A 297 4.87 31.36 -23.41
CA ALA A 297 5.18 29.93 -23.40
C ALA A 297 5.33 29.37 -24.82
N LEU A 298 4.57 29.88 -25.80
CA LEU A 298 4.69 29.44 -27.20
C LEU A 298 6.08 29.72 -27.78
N LYS A 299 6.76 30.80 -27.33
CA LYS A 299 8.14 31.12 -27.75
C LYS A 299 9.15 30.04 -27.36
N TRP A 300 8.84 29.24 -26.35
CA TRP A 300 9.70 28.16 -25.86
C TRP A 300 9.38 26.81 -26.50
N LEU A 301 8.46 26.74 -27.46
CA LEU A 301 8.28 25.55 -28.30
C LEU A 301 9.42 25.48 -29.34
N PRO A 302 9.98 24.28 -29.60
CA PRO A 302 10.90 24.10 -30.70
C PRO A 302 10.19 24.31 -32.05
N GLN A 303 10.94 24.54 -33.12
CA GLN A 303 10.35 24.60 -34.45
C GLN A 303 9.81 23.20 -34.84
N GLN A 304 8.56 23.15 -35.30
CA GLN A 304 7.90 21.89 -35.64
C GLN A 304 8.56 21.18 -36.82
N ASN A 305 9.13 21.91 -37.79
CA ASN A 305 9.82 21.36 -38.98
C ASN A 305 9.05 20.17 -39.60
N GLU A 306 9.74 19.06 -39.87
CA GLU A 306 9.18 17.82 -40.43
C GLU A 306 8.49 16.92 -39.38
N ALA A 307 8.33 17.39 -38.13
CA ALA A 307 7.73 16.58 -37.06
C ALA A 307 6.25 16.31 -37.32
N LYS A 308 5.89 15.03 -37.25
CA LYS A 308 4.50 14.57 -37.38
C LYS A 308 3.74 14.86 -36.10
N GLY A 309 2.41 14.85 -36.20
CA GLY A 309 1.52 15.06 -35.06
C GLY A 309 1.80 14.14 -33.86
N ASP A 310 2.21 12.89 -34.10
CA ASP A 310 2.48 11.92 -33.03
C ASP A 310 3.89 12.00 -32.43
N ASP A 311 4.76 12.85 -33.00
CA ASP A 311 6.11 13.05 -32.50
C ASP A 311 6.10 13.88 -31.22
N LEU A 312 7.07 13.61 -30.36
CA LEU A 312 7.25 14.35 -29.11
C LEU A 312 7.71 15.78 -29.40
N ILE A 313 7.11 16.75 -28.73
CA ILE A 313 7.56 18.14 -28.77
C ILE A 313 8.95 18.25 -28.15
N PHE A 314 9.15 17.59 -27.01
CA PHE A 314 10.42 17.62 -26.26
C PHE A 314 11.00 16.20 -26.13
N PRO A 315 11.90 15.77 -27.05
CA PRO A 315 12.56 14.46 -26.98
C PRO A 315 13.64 14.42 -25.87
N LEU A 316 13.21 14.48 -24.61
CA LEU A 316 14.11 14.54 -23.46
C LEU A 316 14.53 13.16 -22.96
N THR A 317 15.75 13.09 -22.43
CA THR A 317 16.31 11.88 -21.80
C THR A 317 15.67 11.56 -20.44
N HIS A 318 16.25 10.64 -19.67
CA HIS A 318 15.76 10.31 -18.34
C HIS A 318 15.88 11.50 -17.36
N GLU A 319 14.88 11.70 -16.50
CA GLU A 319 14.79 12.83 -15.56
C GLU A 319 16.06 13.05 -14.72
N GLY A 320 16.69 11.97 -14.24
CA GLY A 320 17.93 12.07 -13.49
C GLY A 320 19.10 12.68 -14.28
N THR A 321 19.13 12.53 -15.60
CA THR A 321 20.12 13.18 -16.47
C THR A 321 19.74 14.65 -16.69
N ILE A 322 18.46 14.91 -16.95
CA ILE A 322 17.93 16.28 -17.10
C ILE A 322 18.26 17.12 -15.87
N ASN A 323 17.96 16.63 -14.67
CA ASN A 323 18.21 17.37 -13.43
C ASN A 323 19.71 17.67 -13.20
N LYS A 324 20.62 16.80 -13.65
CA LYS A 324 22.07 17.07 -13.57
C LYS A 324 22.50 18.18 -14.51
N ILE A 325 21.98 18.17 -15.74
CA ILE A 325 22.27 19.22 -16.74
C ILE A 325 21.67 20.54 -16.25
N LEU A 326 20.43 20.52 -15.78
CA LEU A 326 19.72 21.67 -15.22
C LEU A 326 20.47 22.28 -14.04
N GLN A 327 20.96 21.46 -13.11
CA GLN A 327 21.75 21.95 -11.99
C GLN A 327 23.09 22.55 -12.42
N LYS A 328 23.71 22.03 -13.50
CA LYS A 328 24.93 22.63 -14.06
C LYS A 328 24.63 23.99 -14.69
N TRP A 329 23.63 24.05 -15.56
CA TRP A 329 23.20 25.31 -16.20
C TRP A 329 22.76 26.36 -15.17
N ALA A 330 22.10 25.96 -14.09
CA ALA A 330 21.76 26.84 -12.97
C ALA A 330 22.99 27.47 -12.32
N LYS A 331 24.05 26.68 -12.11
CA LYS A 331 25.31 27.18 -11.55
C LYS A 331 26.00 28.14 -12.51
N ASP A 332 26.00 27.82 -13.79
CA ASP A 332 26.57 28.67 -14.84
C ASP A 332 25.83 30.03 -14.90
N ALA A 333 24.53 30.05 -14.58
CA ALA A 333 23.70 31.25 -14.47
C ALA A 333 23.84 32.02 -13.14
N GLY A 334 24.68 31.53 -12.21
CA GLY A 334 24.84 32.14 -10.88
C GLY A 334 23.71 31.82 -9.89
N VAL A 335 22.79 30.90 -10.22
CA VAL A 335 21.70 30.49 -9.33
C VAL A 335 22.21 29.45 -8.33
N THR A 336 22.26 29.83 -7.05
CA THR A 336 22.82 29.00 -5.97
C THR A 336 21.85 27.93 -5.45
N LYS A 337 20.56 28.05 -5.77
CA LYS A 337 19.49 27.11 -5.38
C LYS A 337 19.66 25.74 -6.03
N HIS A 338 19.10 24.73 -5.39
CA HIS A 338 19.07 23.39 -5.99
C HIS A 338 17.89 23.27 -6.96
N ILE A 339 18.15 23.42 -8.26
CA ILE A 339 17.11 23.36 -9.28
C ILE A 339 16.88 21.91 -9.74
N SER A 340 15.60 21.55 -9.80
CA SER A 340 15.14 20.32 -10.46
C SER A 340 13.99 20.66 -11.40
N PHE A 341 13.68 19.78 -12.36
CA PHE A 341 12.57 20.01 -13.28
C PHE A 341 11.23 20.16 -12.54
N HIS A 342 11.08 19.47 -11.41
CA HIS A 342 9.91 19.60 -10.54
C HIS A 342 9.74 21.01 -9.95
N LEU A 343 10.83 21.76 -9.77
CA LEU A 343 10.80 23.13 -9.27
C LEU A 343 10.16 24.09 -10.28
N GLY A 344 10.32 23.84 -11.60
CA GLY A 344 9.71 24.66 -12.64
C GLY A 344 8.19 24.73 -12.50
N ARG A 345 7.53 23.59 -12.25
CA ARG A 345 6.09 23.55 -11.94
C ARG A 345 5.68 24.36 -10.71
N HIS A 346 6.54 24.44 -9.69
CA HIS A 346 6.24 25.19 -8.47
C HIS A 346 6.50 26.69 -8.62
N SER A 347 7.27 27.05 -9.64
CA SER A 347 7.57 28.44 -9.97
C SER A 347 6.60 28.97 -11.02
N SER A 348 5.42 28.33 -11.23
CA SER A 348 4.45 28.74 -12.25
C SER A 348 4.21 30.24 -12.22
N PHE A 349 4.81 30.93 -13.17
CA PHE A 349 4.63 32.36 -13.34
C PHE A 349 3.41 32.54 -14.23
N LEU A 350 2.34 33.07 -13.64
CA LEU A 350 1.19 33.57 -14.41
C LEU A 350 1.66 34.86 -15.10
N PHE A 351 2.15 34.74 -16.33
CA PHE A 351 2.38 35.87 -17.22
C PHE A 351 1.20 36.05 -18.16
#